data_AF-A0A0M3RBN4-F1
#
_entry.id   AF-A0A0M3RBN4-F1
#
_cell.length_a   1.000
_cell.length_b   1.000
_cell.length_c   1.000
_cell.angle_alpha   90.00
_cell.angle_beta   90.00
_cell.angle_gamma   90.00
#
_symmetry.space_group_name_H-M   'P 1'
#
loop_
_entity.id
_entity.type
_entity.pdbx_description
1 polymer ?
#
loop_
_entity_poly.entity_id
_entity_poly.type
_entity_poly.pdbx_seq_one_letter_code
_entity_poly.pdbx_strand_id
1 'polypeptide(L)'
;MTRFIMFFIAIGLLLVGCSPDKTNGNNEKNTPVVSEDSNVAINTEITPSTEQNVLKDSPEYVAKNEGELSVQDSDMAYEMCVRAMTDYYKAVWNGSDIELDTFIDNKNLKQYTQKKIQYQHDLYSAFTDSNDEVQNIEVGDWEVEYTDNVDGDFLYLKLPVEINKTVGSRDEVTEFLVRNVNGKLVIVDWYSGGKDSYDFLVRGENLTIDNPNIWNDSEWVKKLDRKQIEFSGSIR
;
A
#
# COMPACT_ATOMS: atom_id res chain seq x y z
N MET A 1 -27.58 -15.89 20.37
CA MET A 1 -27.87 -14.53 20.88
C MET A 1 -26.58 -13.95 21.40
N THR A 2 -25.81 -13.35 20.51
CA THR A 2 -24.52 -12.72 20.84
C THR A 2 -24.81 -11.26 21.17
N ARG A 3 -24.35 -10.82 22.34
CA ARG A 3 -24.56 -9.46 22.86
C ARG A 3 -23.58 -8.51 22.15
N PHE A 4 -24.12 -7.55 21.41
CA PHE A 4 -23.35 -6.42 20.90
C PHE A 4 -22.95 -5.51 22.06
N ILE A 5 -21.65 -5.24 22.21
CA ILE A 5 -21.14 -4.18 23.08
C ILE A 5 -20.52 -3.13 22.17
N MET A 6 -21.26 -2.05 21.94
CA MET A 6 -20.75 -0.83 21.31
C MET A 6 -20.16 0.07 22.40
N PHE A 7 -18.89 0.43 22.29
CA PHE A 7 -18.29 1.49 23.09
C PHE A 7 -18.29 2.79 22.29
N PHE A 8 -19.12 3.75 22.68
CA PHE A 8 -19.05 5.13 22.18
C PHE A 8 -18.11 5.94 23.07
N ILE A 9 -16.94 6.31 22.56
CA ILE A 9 -16.04 7.24 23.22
C ILE A 9 -16.37 8.65 22.72
N ALA A 10 -16.99 9.45 23.58
CA ALA A 10 -17.22 10.87 23.31
C ALA A 10 -16.00 11.68 23.78
N ILE A 11 -15.15 12.12 22.85
CA ILE A 11 -14.03 13.03 23.13
C ILE A 11 -14.52 14.47 22.97
N GLY A 12 -14.57 15.21 24.08
CA GLY A 12 -14.87 16.63 24.09
C GLY A 12 -13.67 17.45 23.59
N LEU A 13 -13.87 18.21 22.53
CA LEU A 13 -12.90 19.19 22.00
C LEU A 13 -12.85 20.42 22.91
N LEU A 14 -11.72 20.65 23.59
CA LEU A 14 -11.38 21.94 24.16
C LEU A 14 -10.42 22.66 23.21
N LEU A 15 -10.94 23.69 22.55
CA LEU A 15 -10.16 24.65 21.75
C LEU A 15 -9.44 25.63 22.68
N VAL A 16 -8.11 25.70 22.59
CA VAL A 16 -7.32 26.85 23.09
C VAL A 16 -6.35 27.29 22.00
N GLY A 17 -6.43 28.58 21.67
CA GLY A 17 -5.78 29.22 20.53
C GLY A 17 -4.30 29.61 20.73
N CYS A 18 -3.72 30.03 19.62
CA CYS A 18 -2.31 30.34 19.37
C CYS A 18 -1.72 31.52 20.17
N SER A 19 -0.39 31.49 20.38
CA SER A 19 0.50 32.52 19.81
C SER A 19 1.97 32.07 19.81
N PRO A 20 2.79 32.44 18.79
CA PRO A 20 4.20 32.06 18.71
C PRO A 20 5.12 33.15 19.29
N ASP A 21 6.20 32.74 19.94
CA ASP A 21 7.31 33.64 20.24
C ASP A 21 8.62 33.13 19.64
N LYS A 22 9.31 34.09 19.00
CA LYS A 22 10.55 33.98 18.24
C LYS A 22 11.76 33.84 19.16
N THR A 23 12.74 33.04 18.78
CA THR A 23 14.15 33.34 19.13
C THR A 23 15.11 32.99 18.00
N ASN A 24 15.90 34.00 17.63
CA ASN A 24 17.00 33.99 16.68
C ASN A 24 18.18 33.12 17.14
N GLY A 25 18.92 32.58 16.17
CA GLY A 25 20.29 32.08 16.36
C GLY A 25 21.01 31.96 15.01
N ASN A 26 21.77 33.01 14.65
CA ASN A 26 22.60 33.07 13.45
C ASN A 26 23.89 32.23 13.59
N ASN A 27 24.27 31.60 12.46
CA ASN A 27 25.60 31.46 11.86
C ASN A 27 26.85 31.31 12.74
N GLU A 28 27.67 30.29 12.48
CA GLU A 28 28.91 30.48 11.69
C GLU A 28 29.63 29.15 11.39
N LYS A 29 30.18 29.12 10.17
CA LYS A 29 31.07 28.13 9.56
C LYS A 29 32.51 28.54 9.87
N ASN A 30 33.42 27.59 10.09
CA ASN A 30 34.75 27.51 9.44
C ASN A 30 35.64 26.41 10.07
N THR A 31 36.07 25.48 9.21
CA THR A 31 37.32 24.67 9.30
C THR A 31 38.53 25.62 9.20
N PRO A 32 39.79 25.27 9.60
CA PRO A 32 40.58 24.17 8.98
C PRO A 32 41.56 23.45 9.96
N VAL A 33 42.21 22.37 9.50
CA VAL A 33 43.68 22.20 9.49
C VAL A 33 44.04 20.78 9.03
N VAL A 34 45.05 20.74 8.16
CA VAL A 34 45.67 19.63 7.42
C VAL A 34 46.89 19.08 8.17
N SER A 35 47.19 17.78 8.01
CA SER A 35 48.51 17.18 7.66
C SER A 35 48.53 15.69 8.06
N GLU A 36 48.52 14.79 7.06
CA GLU A 36 49.69 13.99 6.57
C GLU A 36 50.12 12.89 7.55
N ASP A 37 49.95 11.61 7.18
CA ASP A 37 51.03 10.89 6.50
C ASP A 37 50.62 9.49 5.97
N SER A 38 51.25 9.13 4.84
CA SER A 38 51.58 7.80 4.29
C SER A 38 50.65 6.58 4.46
N ASN A 39 50.32 5.89 3.34
CA ASN A 39 50.65 4.46 3.17
C ASN A 39 50.40 3.93 1.75
N VAL A 40 51.52 3.53 1.12
CA VAL A 40 51.76 2.35 0.26
C VAL A 40 50.59 1.79 -0.57
N ALA A 41 50.70 1.99 -1.88
CA ALA A 41 49.92 1.28 -2.90
C ALA A 41 50.28 -0.21 -2.93
N ILE A 42 49.30 -1.09 -2.75
CA ILE A 42 49.37 -2.51 -3.10
C ILE A 42 48.20 -2.78 -4.05
N ASN A 43 48.50 -2.85 -5.34
CA ASN A 43 47.57 -3.35 -6.35
C ASN A 43 47.40 -4.85 -6.12
N THR A 44 46.29 -5.23 -5.49
CA THR A 44 45.83 -6.63 -5.44
C THR A 44 44.55 -6.70 -6.25
N GLU A 45 44.65 -7.34 -7.41
CA GLU A 45 43.54 -7.67 -8.30
C GLU A 45 42.62 -8.68 -7.58
N ILE A 46 41.60 -8.16 -6.90
CA ILE A 46 40.55 -8.98 -6.28
C ILE A 46 39.57 -9.33 -7.39
N THR A 47 39.73 -10.51 -7.96
CA THR A 47 38.67 -11.15 -8.75
C THR A 47 37.54 -11.53 -7.79
N PRO A 48 36.31 -10.98 -7.91
CA PRO A 48 35.20 -11.41 -7.07
C PRO A 48 34.72 -12.77 -7.59
N SER A 49 35.16 -13.82 -6.92
CA SER A 49 34.50 -15.11 -6.98
C SER A 49 33.19 -15.05 -6.19
N THR A 50 32.17 -15.66 -6.77
CA THR A 50 30.98 -16.22 -6.09
C THR A 50 29.87 -15.23 -5.77
N GLU A 51 28.75 -15.43 -6.50
CA GLU A 51 27.37 -15.31 -6.05
C GLU A 51 27.19 -14.72 -4.65
N GLN A 52 27.08 -13.39 -4.59
CA GLN A 52 26.22 -12.76 -3.60
C GLN A 52 25.01 -12.29 -4.39
N ASN A 53 24.04 -13.20 -4.56
CA ASN A 53 22.66 -12.75 -4.66
C ASN A 53 22.46 -11.86 -3.45
N VAL A 54 22.47 -10.55 -3.68
CA VAL A 54 21.86 -9.60 -2.78
C VAL A 54 20.40 -10.07 -2.76
N LEU A 55 20.07 -10.90 -1.76
CA LEU A 55 18.70 -11.01 -1.28
C LEU A 55 18.31 -9.54 -1.09
N LYS A 56 17.46 -9.03 -1.98
CA LYS A 56 16.75 -7.81 -1.67
C LYS A 56 16.01 -8.16 -0.38
N ASP A 57 16.49 -7.64 0.74
CA ASP A 57 15.75 -7.62 2.00
C ASP A 57 14.54 -6.71 1.76
N SER A 58 13.58 -7.21 0.99
CA SER A 58 12.23 -6.65 0.97
C SER A 58 11.74 -6.75 2.41
N PRO A 59 11.15 -5.68 2.97
CA PRO A 59 10.57 -5.77 4.30
C PRO A 59 9.58 -6.95 4.31
N GLU A 60 9.87 -7.94 5.16
CA GLU A 60 8.94 -9.04 5.40
C GLU A 60 7.93 -8.55 6.45
N TYR A 61 6.66 -8.50 6.07
CA TYR A 61 5.57 -8.23 6.98
C TYR A 61 5.25 -9.51 7.74
N VAL A 62 5.90 -9.71 8.88
CA VAL A 62 5.80 -10.96 9.64
C VAL A 62 4.63 -10.89 10.63
N ALA A 63 3.86 -11.98 10.73
CA ALA A 63 2.85 -12.13 11.76
C ALA A 63 3.51 -12.28 13.15
N LYS A 64 2.86 -11.81 14.21
CA LYS A 64 3.34 -11.96 15.58
C LYS A 64 3.51 -13.41 15.98
N ASN A 65 2.64 -14.29 15.47
CA ASN A 65 2.72 -15.73 15.66
C ASN A 65 2.76 -16.41 14.28
N GLU A 66 3.76 -17.25 14.04
CA GLU A 66 4.02 -17.83 12.71
C GLU A 66 2.83 -18.63 12.14
N GLY A 67 2.02 -19.25 12.98
CA GLY A 67 0.92 -20.13 12.57
C GLY A 67 -0.49 -19.58 12.75
N GLU A 68 -0.66 -18.34 13.20
CA GLU A 68 -1.98 -17.79 13.53
C GLU A 68 -2.07 -16.32 13.11
N LEU A 69 -3.21 -15.92 12.56
CA LEU A 69 -3.56 -14.51 12.40
C LEU A 69 -4.37 -14.06 13.60
N SER A 70 -4.14 -12.84 14.07
CA SER A 70 -4.88 -12.27 15.19
C SER A 70 -5.08 -10.76 15.02
N VAL A 71 -5.97 -10.18 15.84
CA VAL A 71 -6.10 -8.72 15.94
C VAL A 71 -4.79 -8.04 16.32
N GLN A 72 -3.86 -8.75 16.98
CA GLN A 72 -2.55 -8.18 17.33
C GLN A 72 -1.68 -7.90 16.10
N ASP A 73 -1.97 -8.52 14.96
CA ASP A 73 -1.27 -8.31 13.69
C ASP A 73 -1.77 -7.06 12.94
N SER A 74 -2.81 -6.40 13.46
CA SER A 74 -3.47 -5.26 12.80
C SER A 74 -2.53 -4.09 12.49
N ASP A 75 -1.61 -3.72 13.40
CA ASP A 75 -0.64 -2.64 13.15
C ASP A 75 0.30 -2.98 11.98
N MET A 76 0.82 -4.22 11.93
CA MET A 76 1.69 -4.67 10.84
C MET A 76 0.93 -4.80 9.52
N ALA A 77 -0.30 -5.31 9.57
CA ALA A 77 -1.19 -5.37 8.41
C ALA A 77 -1.51 -3.96 7.89
N TYR A 78 -1.74 -3.00 8.78
CA TYR A 78 -1.94 -1.59 8.46
C TYR A 78 -0.71 -1.01 7.75
N GLU A 79 0.49 -1.16 8.33
CA GLU A 79 1.74 -0.67 7.71
C GLU A 79 1.96 -1.25 6.31
N MET A 80 1.69 -2.55 6.14
CA MET A 80 1.73 -3.22 4.84
C MET A 80 0.74 -2.61 3.83
N CYS A 81 -0.52 -2.44 4.23
CA CYS A 81 -1.57 -1.90 3.36
C CYS A 81 -1.28 -0.44 2.98
N VAL A 82 -0.81 0.39 3.93
CA VAL A 82 -0.43 1.78 3.67
C VAL A 82 0.76 1.87 2.71
N ARG A 83 1.77 0.99 2.87
CA ARG A 83 2.89 0.92 1.92
C ARG A 83 2.41 0.51 0.53
N ALA A 84 1.60 -0.54 0.43
CA ALA A 84 1.04 -1.01 -0.84
C ALA A 84 0.22 0.08 -1.54
N MET A 85 -0.64 0.80 -0.80
CA MET A 85 -1.40 1.95 -1.33
C MET A 85 -0.48 3.06 -1.81
N THR A 86 0.52 3.44 -1.02
CA THR A 86 1.47 4.51 -1.38
C THR A 86 2.16 4.19 -2.71
N ASP A 87 2.66 2.96 -2.85
CA ASP A 87 3.31 2.53 -4.09
C ASP A 87 2.33 2.43 -5.25
N TYR A 88 1.10 1.96 -5.01
CA TYR A 88 0.06 1.89 -6.03
C TYR A 88 -0.33 3.29 -6.56
N TYR A 89 -0.57 4.27 -5.67
CA TYR A 89 -0.92 5.63 -6.11
C TYR A 89 0.23 6.29 -6.87
N LYS A 90 1.49 6.08 -6.45
CA LYS A 90 2.66 6.55 -7.20
C LYS A 90 2.83 5.82 -8.54
N ALA A 91 2.54 4.53 -8.61
CA ALA A 91 2.59 3.79 -9.86
C ALA A 91 1.54 4.29 -10.86
N VAL A 92 0.33 4.60 -10.36
CA VAL A 92 -0.76 5.09 -11.19
C VAL A 92 -0.54 6.52 -11.67
N TRP A 93 -0.15 7.47 -10.80
CA TRP A 93 -0.04 8.88 -11.19
C TRP A 93 1.35 9.30 -11.64
N ASN A 94 2.41 8.70 -11.08
CA ASN A 94 3.79 9.13 -11.33
C ASN A 94 4.52 8.15 -12.27
N GLY A 95 3.88 7.05 -12.66
CA GLY A 95 4.51 5.99 -13.47
C GLY A 95 5.65 5.27 -12.76
N SER A 96 5.67 5.27 -11.42
CA SER A 96 6.66 4.55 -10.63
C SER A 96 6.44 3.03 -10.65
N ASP A 97 7.51 2.26 -10.42
CA ASP A 97 7.39 0.81 -10.25
C ASP A 97 6.79 0.45 -8.88
N ILE A 98 6.12 -0.70 -8.81
CA ILE A 98 5.63 -1.32 -7.56
C ILE A 98 6.07 -2.79 -7.50
N GLU A 99 6.66 -3.20 -6.37
CA GLU A 99 7.05 -4.59 -6.11
C GLU A 99 5.86 -5.36 -5.50
N LEU A 100 4.88 -5.75 -6.33
CA LEU A 100 3.67 -6.43 -5.85
C LEU A 100 3.94 -7.75 -5.10
N ASP A 101 5.06 -8.43 -5.37
CA ASP A 101 5.47 -9.65 -4.66
C ASP A 101 5.77 -9.42 -3.17
N THR A 102 6.07 -8.19 -2.78
CA THR A 102 6.24 -7.81 -1.37
C THR A 102 4.92 -7.94 -0.60
N PHE A 103 3.78 -7.65 -1.24
CA PHE A 103 2.48 -7.54 -0.57
C PHE A 103 1.50 -8.67 -0.91
N ILE A 104 1.60 -9.24 -2.12
CA ILE A 104 0.60 -10.15 -2.69
C ILE A 104 1.26 -11.43 -3.20
N ASP A 105 0.88 -12.56 -2.62
CA ASP A 105 1.35 -13.87 -3.08
C ASP A 105 0.50 -14.41 -4.25
N ASN A 106 -0.81 -14.14 -4.24
CA ASN A 106 -1.74 -14.69 -5.23
C ASN A 106 -1.46 -14.13 -6.64
N LYS A 107 -1.21 -15.03 -7.61
CA LYS A 107 -0.89 -14.67 -8.99
C LYS A 107 -2.03 -13.93 -9.71
N ASN A 108 -3.28 -14.34 -9.49
CA ASN A 108 -4.43 -13.74 -10.17
C ASN A 108 -4.68 -12.31 -9.65
N LEU A 109 -4.60 -12.11 -8.34
CA LEU A 109 -4.69 -10.77 -7.74
C LEU A 109 -3.55 -9.87 -8.24
N LYS A 110 -2.30 -10.35 -8.29
CA LYS A 110 -1.18 -9.58 -8.87
C LYS A 110 -1.42 -9.16 -10.31
N GLN A 111 -1.85 -10.09 -11.16
CA GLN A 111 -2.14 -9.80 -12.56
C GLN A 111 -3.27 -8.78 -12.71
N TYR A 112 -4.32 -8.90 -11.89
CA TYR A 112 -5.41 -7.93 -11.85
C TYR A 112 -4.91 -6.55 -11.43
N THR A 113 -4.16 -6.45 -10.34
CA THR A 113 -3.60 -5.19 -9.82
C THR A 113 -2.66 -4.54 -10.83
N GLN A 114 -1.82 -5.30 -11.51
CA GLN A 114 -0.95 -4.77 -12.57
C GLN A 114 -1.75 -4.17 -13.74
N LYS A 115 -2.81 -4.85 -14.19
CA LYS A 115 -3.70 -4.33 -15.25
C LYS A 115 -4.45 -3.07 -14.79
N LYS A 116 -4.92 -3.05 -13.54
CA LYS A 116 -5.57 -1.90 -12.90
C LYS A 116 -4.64 -0.68 -12.92
N ILE A 117 -3.39 -0.86 -12.47
CA ILE A 117 -2.36 0.20 -12.47
C ILE A 117 -2.10 0.71 -13.88
N GLN A 118 -1.82 -0.19 -14.83
CA GLN A 118 -1.51 0.19 -16.20
C GLN A 118 -2.64 1.00 -16.84
N TYR A 119 -3.87 0.52 -16.70
CA TYR A 119 -5.03 1.19 -17.26
C TYR A 119 -5.21 2.60 -16.67
N GLN A 120 -5.11 2.73 -15.35
CA GLN A 120 -5.31 4.03 -14.69
C GLN A 120 -4.17 4.99 -15.02
N HIS A 121 -2.93 4.51 -15.10
CA HIS A 121 -1.80 5.30 -15.57
C HIS A 121 -1.99 5.80 -17.00
N ASP A 122 -2.39 4.92 -17.93
CA ASP A 122 -2.65 5.30 -19.32
C ASP A 122 -3.78 6.33 -19.42
N LEU A 123 -4.82 6.17 -18.59
CA LEU A 123 -5.92 7.13 -18.50
C LEU A 123 -5.43 8.50 -17.99
N TYR A 124 -4.75 8.54 -16.85
CA TYR A 124 -4.34 9.82 -16.26
C TYR A 124 -3.25 10.50 -17.09
N SER A 125 -2.28 9.77 -17.62
CA SER A 125 -1.25 10.35 -18.49
C SER A 125 -1.82 10.95 -19.79
N ALA A 126 -3.00 10.50 -20.25
CA ALA A 126 -3.68 11.07 -21.41
C ALA A 126 -4.47 12.36 -21.11
N PHE A 127 -4.89 12.59 -19.87
CA PHE A 127 -5.84 13.65 -19.50
C PHE A 127 -5.36 14.64 -18.44
N THR A 128 -4.23 14.37 -17.78
CA THR A 128 -3.66 15.24 -16.74
C THR A 128 -2.32 15.81 -17.20
N ASP A 129 -2.05 17.06 -16.83
CA ASP A 129 -0.73 17.66 -17.06
C ASP A 129 0.34 16.82 -16.36
N SER A 130 1.49 16.64 -17.01
CA SER A 130 2.59 15.77 -16.54
C SER A 130 3.21 16.15 -15.19
N ASN A 131 2.71 17.20 -14.53
CA ASN A 131 3.20 17.71 -13.25
C ASN A 131 2.26 17.39 -12.09
N ASP A 132 1.09 16.79 -12.33
CA ASP A 132 0.09 16.51 -11.31
C ASP A 132 0.31 15.16 -10.59
N GLU A 133 1.53 15.01 -10.08
CA GLU A 133 2.03 13.80 -9.42
C GLU A 133 1.52 13.67 -7.98
N VAL A 134 1.35 12.43 -7.53
CA VAL A 134 1.12 12.10 -6.11
C VAL A 134 2.40 12.36 -5.31
N GLN A 135 2.29 13.20 -4.28
CA GLN A 135 3.37 13.55 -3.37
C GLN A 135 3.40 12.60 -2.16
N ASN A 136 2.23 12.40 -1.54
CA ASN A 136 2.04 11.53 -0.39
C ASN A 136 0.58 11.11 -0.27
N ILE A 137 0.30 10.24 0.70
CA ILE A 137 -1.05 9.91 1.12
C ILE A 137 -1.19 10.16 2.62
N GLU A 138 -2.39 10.56 3.03
CA GLU A 138 -2.80 10.65 4.43
C GLU A 138 -3.93 9.65 4.67
N VAL A 139 -3.79 8.82 5.70
CA VAL A 139 -4.80 7.83 6.07
C VAL A 139 -5.58 8.37 7.26
N GLY A 140 -6.89 8.44 7.13
CA GLY A 140 -7.79 8.89 8.18
C GLY A 140 -8.04 7.82 9.25
N ASP A 141 -9.12 8.01 10.02
CA ASP A 141 -9.58 7.01 10.98
C ASP A 141 -9.93 5.70 10.26
N TRP A 142 -9.14 4.65 10.54
CA TRP A 142 -9.27 3.36 9.90
C TRP A 142 -9.99 2.34 10.79
N GLU A 143 -10.61 1.35 10.15
CA GLU A 143 -11.35 0.27 10.81
C GLU A 143 -10.61 -1.06 10.60
N VAL A 144 -10.66 -1.93 11.62
CA VAL A 144 -10.15 -3.30 11.52
C VAL A 144 -11.09 -4.29 12.19
N GLU A 145 -11.35 -5.39 11.48
CA GLU A 145 -12.14 -6.50 11.97
C GLU A 145 -11.40 -7.81 11.73
N TYR A 146 -11.29 -8.63 12.77
CA TYR A 146 -10.83 -10.00 12.64
C TYR A 146 -12.02 -10.92 12.41
N THR A 147 -11.96 -11.70 11.34
CA THR A 147 -12.96 -12.73 11.03
C THR A 147 -12.27 -14.08 10.98
N ASP A 148 -12.90 -15.08 11.59
CA ASP A 148 -12.56 -16.49 11.46
C ASP A 148 -13.81 -17.25 11.03
N ASN A 149 -13.83 -17.72 9.79
CA ASN A 149 -14.99 -18.36 9.19
C ASN A 149 -14.60 -19.60 8.36
N VAL A 150 -15.57 -20.19 7.66
CA VAL A 150 -15.35 -21.42 6.86
C VAL A 150 -14.36 -21.25 5.72
N ASP A 151 -14.18 -20.03 5.23
CA ASP A 151 -13.21 -19.69 4.18
C ASP A 151 -11.82 -19.37 4.77
N GLY A 152 -11.72 -19.38 6.10
CA GLY A 152 -10.55 -19.22 6.96
C GLY A 152 -10.44 -17.82 7.58
N ASP A 153 -9.44 -17.63 8.42
CA ASP A 153 -9.17 -16.38 9.14
C ASP A 153 -8.67 -15.25 8.22
N PHE A 154 -9.06 -14.00 8.51
CA PHE A 154 -8.53 -12.81 7.86
C PHE A 154 -8.74 -11.56 8.73
N LEU A 155 -7.89 -10.54 8.50
CA LEU A 155 -8.13 -9.18 8.92
C LEU A 155 -8.77 -8.41 7.76
N TYR A 156 -9.93 -7.83 7.99
CA TYR A 156 -10.52 -6.82 7.13
C TYR A 156 -10.04 -5.44 7.61
N LEU A 157 -9.44 -4.66 6.72
CA LEU A 157 -9.03 -3.28 6.99
C LEU A 157 -9.75 -2.34 6.04
N LYS A 158 -10.28 -1.25 6.56
CA LYS A 158 -10.89 -0.18 5.78
C LYS A 158 -10.19 1.13 6.06
N LEU A 159 -9.61 1.70 5.01
CA LEU A 159 -8.68 2.82 5.07
C LEU A 159 -9.23 3.97 4.22
N PRO A 160 -9.88 4.98 4.85
CA PRO A 160 -10.09 6.27 4.21
C PRO A 160 -8.74 6.91 3.92
N VAL A 161 -8.49 7.33 2.68
CA VAL A 161 -7.22 7.89 2.24
C VAL A 161 -7.45 9.19 1.48
N GLU A 162 -6.71 10.22 1.85
CA GLU A 162 -6.54 11.44 1.08
C GLU A 162 -5.23 11.33 0.26
N ILE A 163 -5.36 11.41 -1.06
CA ILE A 163 -4.26 11.31 -2.01
C ILE A 163 -3.83 12.74 -2.35
N ASN A 164 -2.72 13.17 -1.76
CA ASN A 164 -2.18 14.51 -1.94
C ASN A 164 -1.31 14.59 -3.20
N LYS A 165 -1.72 15.44 -4.14
CA LYS A 165 -1.03 15.65 -5.41
C LYS A 165 -0.38 17.02 -5.47
N THR A 166 0.41 17.26 -6.51
CA THR A 166 0.94 18.60 -6.80
C THR A 166 -0.18 19.63 -6.93
N VAL A 167 -1.31 19.26 -7.57
CA VAL A 167 -2.49 20.11 -7.70
C VAL A 167 -3.72 19.42 -7.10
N GLY A 168 -4.07 19.83 -5.89
CA GLY A 168 -5.25 19.37 -5.16
C GLY A 168 -5.06 18.00 -4.49
N SER A 169 -6.17 17.47 -3.98
CA SER A 169 -6.23 16.15 -3.34
C SER A 169 -7.47 15.38 -3.80
N ARG A 170 -7.46 14.07 -3.57
CA ARG A 170 -8.60 13.18 -3.83
C ARG A 170 -8.80 12.24 -2.65
N ASP A 171 -10.04 12.15 -2.19
CA ASP A 171 -10.43 11.17 -1.18
C ASP A 171 -10.89 9.86 -1.83
N GLU A 172 -10.49 8.75 -1.23
CA GLU A 172 -10.97 7.42 -1.57
C GLU A 172 -11.05 6.56 -0.30
N VAL A 173 -11.93 5.56 -0.30
CA VAL A 173 -11.91 4.50 0.73
C VAL A 173 -11.40 3.24 0.07
N THR A 174 -10.35 2.66 0.66
CA THR A 174 -9.76 1.41 0.21
C THR A 174 -9.91 0.34 1.28
N GLU A 175 -10.32 -0.85 0.86
CA GLU A 175 -10.57 -2.01 1.71
C GLU A 175 -9.58 -3.12 1.35
N PHE A 176 -9.09 -3.82 2.37
CA PHE A 176 -8.17 -4.95 2.25
C PHE A 176 -8.63 -6.15 3.06
N LEU A 177 -8.36 -7.34 2.52
CA LEU A 177 -8.30 -8.58 3.29
C LEU A 177 -6.83 -9.00 3.43
N VAL A 178 -6.39 -9.26 4.66
CA VAL A 178 -5.02 -9.68 4.99
C VAL A 178 -5.03 -11.03 5.70
N ARG A 179 -4.08 -11.90 5.36
CA ARG A 179 -3.88 -13.21 5.97
C ARG A 179 -2.45 -13.46 6.42
N ASN A 180 -2.29 -14.35 7.39
CA ASN A 180 -1.03 -15.00 7.67
C ASN A 180 -0.88 -16.23 6.75
N VAL A 181 0.16 -16.24 5.92
CA VAL A 181 0.57 -17.37 5.08
C VAL A 181 1.99 -17.73 5.45
N ASN A 182 2.16 -18.85 6.18
CA ASN A 182 3.47 -19.35 6.62
C ASN A 182 4.30 -18.31 7.39
N GLY A 183 3.68 -17.58 8.31
CA GLY A 183 4.32 -16.54 9.11
C GLY A 183 4.38 -15.16 8.47
N LYS A 184 4.02 -15.03 7.18
CA LYS A 184 4.01 -13.76 6.45
C LYS A 184 2.59 -13.22 6.31
N LEU A 185 2.39 -11.95 6.65
CA LEU A 185 1.18 -11.21 6.31
C LEU A 185 1.15 -10.89 4.82
N VAL A 186 0.04 -11.19 4.17
CA VAL A 186 -0.17 -10.96 2.74
C VAL A 186 -1.56 -10.41 2.48
N ILE A 187 -1.66 -9.52 1.49
CA ILE A 187 -2.92 -9.02 0.96
C ILE A 187 -3.53 -10.12 0.09
N VAL A 188 -4.72 -10.57 0.46
CA VAL A 188 -5.48 -11.60 -0.25
C VAL A 188 -6.69 -11.06 -0.98
N ASP A 189 -7.15 -9.85 -0.67
CA ASP A 189 -8.05 -9.07 -1.53
C ASP A 189 -7.85 -7.57 -1.32
N TRP A 190 -8.12 -6.78 -2.35
CA TRP A 190 -8.00 -5.31 -2.35
C TRP A 190 -9.11 -4.73 -3.23
N TYR A 191 -9.95 -3.86 -2.64
CA TYR A 191 -10.99 -3.14 -3.34
C TYR A 191 -10.98 -1.64 -3.01
N SER A 192 -11.04 -0.79 -4.02
CA SER A 192 -11.22 0.66 -3.86
C SER A 192 -12.66 1.06 -4.18
N GLY A 193 -13.38 1.64 -3.23
CA GLY A 193 -14.84 1.82 -3.29
C GLY A 193 -15.36 3.06 -4.00
N GLY A 194 -14.48 3.93 -4.52
CA GLY A 194 -14.88 5.13 -5.26
C GLY A 194 -15.76 4.78 -6.48
N LYS A 195 -16.83 5.54 -6.75
CA LYS A 195 -17.73 5.26 -7.90
C LYS A 195 -17.03 5.33 -9.26
N ASP A 196 -15.96 6.09 -9.32
CA ASP A 196 -15.08 6.26 -10.47
C ASP A 196 -13.78 5.44 -10.34
N SER A 197 -13.69 4.58 -9.32
CA SER A 197 -12.56 3.67 -9.16
C SER A 197 -12.62 2.57 -10.21
N TYR A 198 -11.45 2.03 -10.55
CA TYR A 198 -11.35 0.89 -11.45
C TYR A 198 -12.11 -0.33 -10.92
N ASP A 199 -12.03 -0.58 -9.61
CA ASP A 199 -12.67 -1.75 -9.00
C ASP A 199 -14.19 -1.66 -9.03
N PHE A 200 -14.77 -0.48 -8.78
CA PHE A 200 -16.20 -0.27 -8.88
C PHE A 200 -16.71 -0.55 -10.31
N LEU A 201 -15.98 -0.09 -11.32
CA LEU A 201 -16.36 -0.24 -12.72
C LEU A 201 -16.17 -1.67 -13.24
N VAL A 202 -15.13 -2.37 -12.79
CA VAL A 202 -14.76 -3.69 -13.30
C VAL A 202 -15.29 -4.83 -12.43
N ARG A 203 -15.10 -4.77 -11.11
CA ARG A 203 -15.58 -5.81 -10.18
C ARG A 203 -17.08 -5.65 -9.94
N GLY A 204 -17.56 -4.42 -9.80
CA GLY A 204 -18.97 -4.07 -9.69
C GLY A 204 -19.27 -3.14 -8.51
N GLU A 205 -20.44 -2.51 -8.54
CA GLU A 205 -20.84 -1.51 -7.55
C GLU A 205 -21.01 -2.10 -6.14
N ASN A 206 -20.51 -1.39 -5.12
CA ASN A 206 -20.69 -1.70 -3.69
C ASN A 206 -20.37 -3.16 -3.32
N LEU A 207 -19.31 -3.71 -3.91
CA LEU A 207 -18.84 -5.04 -3.56
C LEU A 207 -18.34 -5.02 -2.11
N THR A 208 -18.86 -5.91 -1.26
CA THR A 208 -18.24 -6.23 0.02
C THR A 208 -17.17 -7.28 -0.22
N ILE A 209 -15.94 -7.03 0.26
CA ILE A 209 -14.87 -8.04 0.26
C ILE A 209 -14.94 -8.84 1.56
N ASP A 210 -15.32 -10.11 1.47
CA ASP A 210 -15.47 -11.02 2.63
C ASP A 210 -14.95 -12.44 2.37
N ASN A 211 -14.49 -12.70 1.14
CA ASN A 211 -13.97 -14.00 0.73
C ASN A 211 -12.46 -13.91 0.43
N PRO A 212 -11.60 -14.30 1.37
CA PRO A 212 -10.14 -14.26 1.20
C PRO A 212 -9.61 -15.22 0.13
N ASN A 213 -10.44 -16.14 -0.36
CA ASN A 213 -10.08 -17.11 -1.40
C ASN A 213 -10.66 -16.76 -2.77
N ILE A 214 -11.30 -15.60 -2.96
CA ILE A 214 -12.02 -15.25 -4.20
C ILE A 214 -11.12 -15.36 -5.45
N TRP A 215 -9.85 -15.02 -5.33
CA TRP A 215 -8.86 -15.09 -6.40
C TRP A 215 -8.42 -16.51 -6.78
N ASN A 216 -8.81 -17.52 -6.00
CA ASN A 216 -8.61 -18.94 -6.33
C ASN A 216 -9.79 -19.53 -7.11
N ASP A 217 -10.94 -18.84 -7.17
CA ASP A 217 -12.06 -19.26 -8.01
C ASP A 217 -11.77 -18.96 -9.48
N SER A 218 -11.37 -19.99 -10.22
CA SER A 218 -11.00 -19.85 -11.63
C SER A 218 -12.14 -19.35 -12.53
N GLU A 219 -13.40 -19.65 -12.21
CA GLU A 219 -14.53 -19.19 -13.03
C GLU A 219 -14.86 -17.73 -12.75
N TRP A 220 -14.77 -17.31 -11.49
CA TRP A 220 -14.87 -15.91 -11.11
C TRP A 220 -13.74 -15.07 -11.74
N VAL A 221 -12.48 -15.53 -11.65
CA VAL A 221 -11.33 -14.86 -12.25
C VAL A 221 -11.48 -14.73 -13.76
N LYS A 222 -11.85 -15.80 -14.48
CA LYS A 222 -12.10 -15.74 -15.94
C LYS A 222 -13.20 -14.74 -16.30
N LYS A 223 -14.26 -14.65 -15.48
CA LYS A 223 -15.33 -13.67 -15.69
C LYS A 223 -14.82 -12.24 -15.49
N LEU A 224 -14.00 -12.02 -14.46
CA LEU A 224 -13.39 -10.72 -14.20
C LEU A 224 -12.42 -10.32 -15.32
N ASP A 225 -11.60 -11.24 -15.81
CA ASP A 225 -10.68 -11.00 -16.93
C ASP A 225 -11.41 -10.54 -18.19
N ARG A 226 -12.56 -11.15 -18.52
CA ARG A 226 -13.40 -10.69 -19.64
C ARG A 226 -13.89 -9.27 -19.44
N LYS A 227 -14.36 -8.94 -18.24
CA LYS A 227 -14.76 -7.56 -17.90
C LYS A 227 -13.61 -6.57 -18.02
N GLN A 228 -12.40 -6.93 -17.60
CA GLN A 228 -11.21 -6.07 -17.77
C GLN A 228 -10.94 -5.79 -19.26
N ILE A 229 -11.05 -6.81 -20.11
CA ILE A 229 -10.84 -6.65 -21.56
C ILE A 229 -11.92 -5.77 -22.17
N GLU A 230 -13.19 -5.98 -21.83
CA GLU A 230 -14.32 -5.17 -22.29
C GLU A 230 -14.19 -3.70 -21.86
N PHE A 231 -13.81 -3.48 -20.61
CA PHE A 231 -13.61 -2.15 -20.05
C PHE A 231 -12.43 -1.42 -20.71
N SER A 232 -11.26 -2.08 -20.84
CA SER A 232 -10.10 -1.51 -21.53
C SER A 232 -10.35 -1.28 -23.03
N GLY A 233 -11.18 -2.10 -23.67
CA GLY A 233 -11.55 -1.97 -25.08
C GLY A 233 -12.53 -0.83 -25.37
N SER A 234 -13.26 -0.35 -24.35
CA SER A 234 -14.26 0.72 -24.49
C SER A 234 -13.65 2.13 -24.54
N ILE A 235 -12.34 2.25 -24.34
CA ILE A 235 -11.59 3.54 -24.31
C ILE A 235 -10.88 3.83 -25.66
N ARG A 236 -11.07 2.98 -26.69
CA ARG A 236 -10.51 3.21 -28.03
C ARG A 236 -11.46 3.91 -29.00
#